data_AF-A0A819KIV9-F1
#
_entry.id   AF-A0A819KIV9-F1
#
_cell.length_a   1.000
_cell.length_b   1.000
_cell.length_c   1.000
_cell.angle_alpha   90.00
_cell.angle_beta   90.00
_cell.angle_gamma   90.00
#
_symmetry.space_group_name_H-M   'P 1'
#
loop_
_entity.id
_entity.type
_entity.pdbx_description
1 polymer ?
#
loop_
_entity_poly.entity_id
_entity_poly.type
_entity_poly.pdbx_seq_one_letter_code
_entity_poly.pdbx_strand_id
1 'polypeptide(L)'
;VLAAVALFKDMQSAVNATVAIMQSGLPVARIEFLDENMVDACNRFSKLDLDVSPTLFLEFHGSKSNIDAQGRIADICVPITALPNMISFAKNELQRLQLLGLILGHVGDGNFHVILIFDSKNLEEIKRVDEFSTILAKESLRMNGTITGEHGIGLGKKQLLIDEFGTQGINTMKSIKKALDPLNILNPGKCTQRYASSQALATDLKSIVGNDNVGTSTAIREQHSHDESYHAGHQPDVVVFCT
;
A
#
# COMPACT_ATOMS: atom_id res chain seq x y z
N VAL A 1 3.47 -4.87 -12.77
CA VAL A 1 4.42 -3.87 -13.28
C VAL A 1 3.94 -2.53 -12.77
N LEU A 2 4.74 -1.86 -11.93
CA LEU A 2 4.51 -0.48 -11.51
C LEU A 2 5.47 0.39 -12.32
N ALA A 3 4.98 1.48 -12.90
CA ALA A 3 5.80 2.46 -13.58
C ALA A 3 5.72 3.80 -12.83
N ALA A 4 6.83 4.51 -12.73
CA ALA A 4 6.88 5.84 -12.15
C ALA A 4 7.75 6.77 -13.01
N VAL A 5 7.40 8.05 -13.01
CA VAL A 5 8.16 9.11 -13.67
C VAL A 5 8.56 10.11 -12.60
N ALA A 6 9.85 10.43 -12.50
CA ALA A 6 10.38 11.36 -11.51
C ALA A 6 11.15 12.48 -12.21
N LEU A 7 10.75 13.72 -11.96
CA LEU A 7 11.36 14.92 -12.51
C LEU A 7 12.34 15.50 -11.49
N PHE A 8 13.48 15.96 -11.98
CA PHE A 8 14.55 16.50 -11.14
C PHE A 8 14.90 17.91 -11.58
N LYS A 9 15.41 18.71 -10.64
CA LYS A 9 15.90 20.07 -10.93
C LYS A 9 17.20 20.09 -11.73
N ASP A 10 18.00 19.02 -11.61
CA ASP A 10 19.32 18.89 -12.21
C ASP A 10 19.69 17.41 -12.34
N MET A 11 20.62 17.13 -13.27
CA MET A 11 21.12 15.79 -13.53
C MET A 11 21.76 15.15 -12.30
N GLN A 12 22.44 15.93 -11.46
CA GLN A 12 23.09 15.41 -10.25
C GLN A 12 22.07 14.82 -9.27
N SER A 13 20.92 15.47 -9.12
CA SER A 13 19.82 15.00 -8.28
C SER A 13 19.21 13.71 -8.82
N ALA A 14 19.05 13.59 -10.14
CA ALA A 14 18.59 12.36 -10.78
C ALA A 14 19.57 11.21 -10.54
N VAL A 15 20.88 11.46 -10.72
CA VAL A 15 21.92 10.45 -10.47
C VAL A 15 21.95 10.02 -9.00
N ASN A 16 21.87 10.98 -8.06
CA ASN A 16 21.85 10.67 -6.63
C ASN A 16 20.62 9.81 -6.26
N ALA A 17 19.47 10.08 -6.87
CA ALA A 17 18.27 9.27 -6.70
C ALA A 17 18.46 7.85 -7.24
N THR A 18 19.03 7.70 -8.45
CA THR A 18 19.35 6.38 -9.02
C THR A 18 20.29 5.58 -8.12
N VAL A 19 21.34 6.20 -7.59
CA VAL A 19 22.27 5.56 -6.65
C VAL A 19 21.55 5.10 -5.39
N ALA A 20 20.73 5.96 -4.79
CA ALA A 20 19.95 5.62 -3.60
C ALA A 20 18.97 4.46 -3.86
N ILE A 21 18.31 4.46 -5.02
CA ILE A 21 17.40 3.40 -5.45
C ILE A 21 18.17 2.07 -5.60
N MET A 22 19.32 2.07 -6.29
CA MET A 22 20.12 0.86 -6.46
C MET A 22 20.65 0.30 -5.13
N GLN A 23 21.05 1.19 -4.21
CA GLN A 23 21.56 0.81 -2.89
C GLN A 23 20.47 0.33 -1.94
N SER A 24 19.21 0.69 -2.17
CA SER A 24 18.08 0.28 -1.32
C SER A 24 17.70 -1.19 -1.48
N GLY A 25 18.18 -1.87 -2.53
CA GLY A 25 17.78 -3.24 -2.84
C GLY A 25 16.37 -3.35 -3.42
N LEU A 26 15.71 -2.23 -3.75
CA LEU A 26 14.45 -2.24 -4.48
C LEU A 26 14.61 -2.97 -5.82
N PRO A 27 13.73 -3.93 -6.15
CA PRO A 27 13.79 -4.67 -7.41
C PRO A 27 13.27 -3.80 -8.56
N VAL A 28 14.12 -2.88 -8.99
CA VAL A 28 13.84 -2.02 -10.14
C VAL A 28 14.16 -2.79 -11.40
N ALA A 29 13.15 -2.93 -12.25
CA ALA A 29 13.24 -3.55 -13.55
C ALA A 29 14.15 -2.76 -14.49
N ARG A 30 13.90 -1.46 -14.57
CA ARG A 30 14.53 -0.51 -15.48
C ARG A 30 14.51 0.88 -14.86
N ILE A 31 15.61 1.59 -15.06
CA ILE A 31 15.77 3.00 -14.74
C ILE A 31 16.32 3.64 -16.00
N GLU A 32 15.50 4.43 -16.68
CA GLU A 32 15.90 5.14 -17.90
C GLU A 32 15.94 6.63 -17.61
N PHE A 33 17.06 7.28 -17.96
CA PHE A 33 17.25 8.71 -17.79
C PHE A 33 17.09 9.43 -19.12
N LEU A 34 16.26 10.47 -19.13
CA LEU A 34 16.18 11.43 -20.22
C LEU A 34 16.64 12.79 -19.69
N ASP A 35 17.55 13.43 -20.42
CA ASP A 35 17.89 14.83 -20.22
C ASP A 35 16.80 15.74 -20.84
N GLU A 36 16.90 17.02 -20.58
CA GLU A 36 15.95 18.04 -21.03
C GLU A 36 15.80 18.03 -22.56
N ASN A 37 16.91 17.85 -23.29
CA ASN A 37 16.91 17.83 -24.74
C ASN A 37 16.13 16.62 -25.29
N MET A 38 16.29 15.45 -24.66
CA MET A 38 15.58 14.25 -25.04
C MET A 38 14.09 14.36 -24.72
N VAL A 39 13.72 14.94 -23.57
CA VAL A 39 12.30 15.19 -23.23
C VAL A 39 11.66 16.18 -24.22
N ASP A 40 12.35 17.28 -24.57
CA ASP A 40 11.87 18.23 -25.59
C ASP A 40 11.72 17.58 -26.96
N ALA A 41 12.69 16.75 -27.37
CA ALA A 41 12.61 16.00 -28.62
C ALA A 41 11.42 15.03 -28.63
N CYS A 42 11.15 14.34 -27.51
CA CYS A 42 9.98 13.49 -27.33
C CYS A 42 8.67 14.29 -27.43
N ASN A 43 8.59 15.46 -26.78
CA ASN A 43 7.43 16.35 -26.88
C ASN A 43 7.18 16.77 -28.33
N ARG A 44 8.22 17.21 -29.05
CA ARG A 44 8.10 17.68 -30.44
C ARG A 44 7.73 16.57 -31.42
N PHE A 45 8.31 15.39 -31.29
CA PHE A 45 8.07 14.28 -32.22
C PHE A 45 6.73 13.59 -31.94
N SER A 46 6.48 13.26 -30.67
CA SER A 46 5.31 12.49 -30.25
C SER A 46 4.11 13.36 -29.86
N LYS A 47 4.24 14.69 -29.92
CA LYS A 47 3.21 15.68 -29.53
C LYS A 47 2.75 15.48 -28.09
N LEU A 48 3.72 15.33 -27.19
CA LEU A 48 3.51 15.23 -25.74
C LEU A 48 3.63 16.62 -25.10
N ASP A 49 3.15 16.73 -23.86
CA ASP A 49 3.16 17.95 -23.06
C ASP A 49 3.89 17.72 -21.73
N LEU A 50 5.04 17.05 -21.78
CA LEU A 50 5.85 16.77 -20.58
C LEU A 50 6.68 18.00 -20.19
N ASP A 51 6.88 18.20 -18.89
CA ASP A 51 7.80 19.25 -18.41
C ASP A 51 9.25 18.93 -18.82
N VAL A 52 9.86 19.86 -19.53
CA VAL A 52 11.24 19.75 -20.01
C VAL A 52 12.21 19.88 -18.83
N SER A 53 12.58 18.75 -18.26
CA SER A 53 13.48 18.63 -17.10
C SER A 53 14.18 17.25 -17.08
N PRO A 54 15.32 17.09 -16.40
CA PRO A 54 15.93 15.79 -16.19
C PRO A 54 14.93 14.81 -15.57
N THR A 55 14.67 13.71 -16.26
CA THR A 55 13.56 12.80 -15.94
C THR A 55 14.05 11.37 -15.83
N LEU A 56 13.67 10.68 -14.76
CA LEU A 56 13.82 9.22 -14.63
C LEU A 56 12.49 8.53 -14.91
N PHE A 57 12.52 7.54 -15.79
CA PHE A 57 11.46 6.56 -15.98
C PHE A 57 11.85 5.28 -15.27
N LEU A 58 11.02 4.88 -14.31
CA LEU A 58 11.27 3.77 -13.41
C LEU A 58 10.22 2.69 -13.68
N GLU A 59 10.67 1.46 -13.88
CA GLU A 59 9.82 0.28 -13.94
C GLU A 59 10.21 -0.64 -12.77
N PHE A 60 9.24 -1.16 -12.02
CA PHE A 60 9.49 -2.06 -10.90
C PHE A 60 8.97 -3.47 -11.20
N HIS A 61 9.81 -4.49 -10.94
CA HIS A 61 9.42 -5.90 -11.01
C HIS A 61 9.15 -6.43 -9.61
N GLY A 62 7.92 -6.87 -9.38
CA GLY A 62 7.53 -7.52 -8.13
C GLY A 62 6.04 -7.84 -8.14
N SER A 63 5.65 -8.87 -7.39
CA SER A 63 4.27 -9.01 -6.95
C SER A 63 3.88 -7.76 -6.14
N LYS A 64 2.60 -7.36 -6.15
CA LYS A 64 2.08 -6.28 -5.29
C LYS A 64 2.59 -6.40 -3.85
N SER A 65 2.69 -7.64 -3.34
CA SER A 65 3.21 -7.96 -2.02
C SER A 65 4.69 -7.62 -1.79
N ASN A 66 5.57 -7.73 -2.79
CA ASN A 66 7.01 -7.40 -2.64
C ASN A 66 7.25 -5.89 -2.71
N ILE A 67 6.49 -5.18 -3.52
CA ILE A 67 6.51 -3.71 -3.55
C ILE A 67 5.90 -3.19 -2.23
N ASP A 68 4.80 -3.76 -1.74
CA ASP A 68 4.21 -3.38 -0.43
C ASP A 68 5.11 -3.76 0.77
N ALA A 69 5.94 -4.81 0.67
CA ALA A 69 6.84 -5.26 1.73
C ALA A 69 8.14 -4.45 1.84
N GLN A 70 8.56 -3.77 0.75
CA GLN A 70 9.82 -2.99 0.70
C GLN A 70 9.58 -1.51 0.37
N GLY A 71 8.36 -1.17 -0.04
CA GLY A 71 7.89 0.16 -0.39
C GLY A 71 6.49 0.38 0.17
N ARG A 72 6.39 1.02 1.34
CA ARG A 72 5.07 1.36 1.87
C ARG A 72 4.52 2.51 1.05
N ILE A 73 3.38 2.28 0.40
CA ILE A 73 2.69 3.31 -0.36
C ILE A 73 1.72 4.04 0.57
N ALA A 74 2.04 5.28 0.91
CA ALA A 74 1.10 6.18 1.57
C ALA A 74 0.20 6.80 0.50
N ASP A 75 -0.97 6.19 0.29
CA ASP A 75 -2.02 6.62 -0.64
C ASP A 75 -3.07 7.48 0.08
N ILE A 76 -3.27 8.73 -0.35
CA ILE A 76 -4.32 9.63 0.17
C ILE A 76 -4.88 10.50 -0.96
N CYS A 77 -6.05 11.09 -0.73
CA CYS A 77 -6.62 12.08 -1.64
C CYS A 77 -7.07 13.31 -0.85
N VAL A 78 -6.90 14.51 -1.42
CA VAL A 78 -7.34 15.80 -0.88
C VAL A 78 -7.99 16.61 -1.99
N PRO A 79 -8.80 17.65 -1.68
CA PRO A 79 -9.25 18.59 -2.70
C PRO A 79 -8.06 19.10 -3.53
N ILE A 80 -8.20 19.20 -4.85
CA ILE A 80 -7.12 19.60 -5.76
C ILE A 80 -6.47 20.93 -5.33
N THR A 81 -7.26 21.85 -4.79
CA THR A 81 -6.80 23.14 -4.26
C THR A 81 -5.89 23.02 -3.03
N ALA A 82 -6.00 21.94 -2.26
CA ALA A 82 -5.17 21.64 -1.08
C ALA A 82 -3.94 20.78 -1.43
N LEU A 83 -3.90 20.18 -2.61
CA LEU A 83 -2.83 19.26 -3.03
C LEU A 83 -1.42 19.85 -2.92
N PRO A 84 -1.12 21.11 -3.34
CA PRO A 84 0.22 21.67 -3.19
C PRO A 84 0.67 21.79 -1.73
N ASN A 85 -0.25 22.15 -0.84
CA ASN A 85 0.02 22.25 0.60
C ASN A 85 0.26 20.87 1.20
N MET A 86 -0.54 19.88 0.79
CA MET A 86 -0.41 18.50 1.27
C MET A 86 0.90 17.84 0.80
N ILE A 87 1.34 18.09 -0.44
CA ILE A 87 2.64 17.64 -0.94
C ILE A 87 3.78 18.34 -0.18
N SER A 88 3.67 19.64 0.08
CA SER A 88 4.68 20.38 0.85
C SER A 88 4.80 19.86 2.28
N PHE A 89 3.67 19.58 2.92
CA PHE A 89 3.61 18.92 4.21
C PHE A 89 4.30 17.55 4.18
N ALA A 90 3.97 16.70 3.20
CA ALA A 90 4.59 15.38 3.04
C ALA A 90 6.11 15.48 2.90
N LYS A 91 6.62 16.42 2.09
CA LYS A 91 8.07 16.66 1.93
C LYS A 91 8.75 17.06 3.25
N ASN A 92 8.11 17.93 4.04
CA ASN A 92 8.64 18.35 5.33
C ASN A 92 8.70 17.19 6.33
N GLU A 93 7.65 16.34 6.36
CA GLU A 93 7.62 15.19 7.25
C GLU A 93 8.61 14.09 6.84
N LEU A 94 8.83 13.87 5.54
CA LEU A 94 9.89 13.00 5.04
C LEU A 94 11.27 13.46 5.54
N GLN A 95 11.55 14.76 5.47
CA GLN A 95 12.80 15.32 5.99
C GLN A 95 12.90 15.19 7.52
N ARG A 96 11.83 15.55 8.25
CA ARG A 96 11.78 15.47 9.71
C ARG A 96 12.04 14.05 10.22
N LEU A 97 11.45 13.06 9.56
CA LEU A 97 11.60 11.64 9.89
C LEU A 97 12.84 11.00 9.26
N GLN A 98 13.60 11.74 8.44
CA GLN A 98 14.76 11.24 7.70
C GLN A 98 14.41 9.98 6.90
N LEU A 99 13.29 10.04 6.19
CA LEU A 99 12.82 8.99 5.30
C LEU A 99 13.04 9.41 3.84
N LEU A 100 13.44 8.46 3.00
CA LEU A 100 13.46 8.66 1.57
C LEU A 100 12.07 8.31 1.00
N GLY A 101 11.37 9.30 0.46
CA GLY A 101 10.03 9.11 -0.12
C GLY A 101 9.94 9.70 -1.52
N LEU A 102 9.37 8.94 -2.46
CA LEU A 102 9.07 9.40 -3.81
C LEU A 102 7.59 9.77 -3.91
N ILE A 103 7.30 11.01 -4.26
CA ILE A 103 5.92 11.51 -4.40
C ILE A 103 5.52 11.46 -5.87
N LEU A 104 4.41 10.78 -6.16
CA LEU A 104 3.78 10.66 -7.47
C LEU A 104 2.27 10.67 -7.30
N GLY A 105 1.47 11.01 -8.31
CA GLY A 105 0.02 11.01 -8.11
C GLY A 105 -0.82 11.33 -9.32
N HIS A 106 -2.08 10.92 -9.23
CA HIS A 106 -3.17 11.32 -10.11
C HIS A 106 -3.64 12.73 -9.71
N VAL A 107 -2.85 13.75 -10.06
CA VAL A 107 -3.08 15.17 -9.66
C VAL A 107 -4.47 15.67 -10.02
N GLY A 108 -5.02 15.21 -11.16
CA GLY A 108 -6.37 15.56 -11.62
C GLY A 108 -7.49 15.14 -10.67
N ASP A 109 -7.25 14.13 -9.83
CA ASP A 109 -8.22 13.61 -8.87
C ASP A 109 -7.89 14.04 -7.43
N GLY A 110 -6.84 14.85 -7.24
CA GLY A 110 -6.35 15.22 -5.91
C GLY A 110 -5.66 14.09 -5.16
N ASN A 111 -5.40 12.96 -5.83
CA ASN A 111 -4.79 11.77 -5.27
C ASN A 111 -3.28 11.77 -5.51
N PHE A 112 -2.52 11.45 -4.47
CA PHE A 112 -1.10 11.17 -4.60
C PHE A 112 -0.64 10.09 -3.64
N HIS A 113 0.51 9.54 -3.98
CA HIS A 113 1.16 8.44 -3.33
C HIS A 113 2.56 8.86 -2.91
N VAL A 114 2.97 8.40 -1.73
CA VAL A 114 4.37 8.46 -1.32
C VAL A 114 4.90 7.04 -1.24
N ILE A 115 5.83 6.69 -2.12
CA ILE A 115 6.58 5.43 -2.06
C ILE A 115 7.74 5.65 -1.09
N LEU A 116 7.64 5.06 0.10
CA LEU A 116 8.69 5.12 1.11
C LEU A 116 9.74 4.03 0.87
N ILE A 117 11.00 4.43 0.77
CA ILE A 117 12.14 3.53 0.63
C ILE A 117 12.79 3.37 2.01
N PHE A 118 12.86 2.15 2.52
CA PHE A 118 13.39 1.86 3.85
C PHE A 118 14.01 0.45 3.95
N ASP A 119 14.88 0.22 4.93
CA ASP A 119 15.39 -1.11 5.24
C ASP A 119 14.38 -1.88 6.11
N SER A 120 13.78 -2.92 5.52
CA SER A 120 12.86 -3.85 6.19
C SER A 120 13.45 -4.60 7.40
N LYS A 121 14.77 -4.56 7.60
CA LYS A 121 15.44 -5.14 8.78
C LYS A 121 15.64 -4.12 9.90
N ASN A 122 15.49 -2.83 9.60
CA ASN A 122 15.65 -1.76 10.57
C ASN A 122 14.31 -1.41 11.23
N LEU A 123 14.10 -1.93 12.44
CA LEU A 123 12.86 -1.73 13.20
C LEU A 123 12.58 -0.25 13.53
N GLU A 124 13.60 0.58 13.71
CA GLU A 124 13.40 2.01 13.97
C GLU A 124 12.97 2.75 12.70
N GLU A 125 13.47 2.34 11.53
CA GLU A 125 13.03 2.89 10.25
C GLU A 125 11.58 2.49 9.94
N ILE A 126 11.21 1.25 10.22
CA ILE A 126 9.82 0.78 10.10
C ILE A 126 8.87 1.62 10.98
N LYS A 127 9.26 1.91 12.23
CA LYS A 127 8.44 2.78 13.12
C LYS A 127 8.24 4.17 12.53
N ARG A 128 9.29 4.77 11.96
CA ARG A 128 9.20 6.08 11.30
C ARG A 128 8.29 6.03 10.07
N VAL A 129 8.35 4.95 9.30
CA VAL A 129 7.46 4.72 8.14
C VAL A 129 5.98 4.59 8.58
N ASP A 130 5.73 3.87 9.68
CA ASP A 130 4.40 3.76 10.30
C ASP A 130 3.89 5.13 10.80
N GLU A 131 4.77 5.89 11.46
CA GLU A 131 4.49 7.25 11.93
C GLU A 131 4.15 8.17 10.77
N PHE A 132 4.98 8.19 9.72
CA PHE A 132 4.75 9.00 8.51
C PHE A 132 3.39 8.70 7.89
N SER A 133 3.07 7.41 7.70
CA SER A 133 1.80 6.98 7.11
C SER A 133 0.60 7.48 7.92
N THR A 134 0.72 7.45 9.26
CA THR A 134 -0.31 7.91 10.19
C THR A 134 -0.47 9.43 10.14
N ILE A 135 0.64 10.17 10.14
CA ILE A 135 0.65 11.64 10.11
C ILE A 135 0.06 12.14 8.79
N LEU A 136 0.47 11.53 7.66
CA LEU A 136 -0.02 11.90 6.34
C LEU A 136 -1.53 11.69 6.22
N ALA A 137 -2.05 10.55 6.70
CA ALA A 137 -3.48 10.28 6.67
C ALA A 137 -4.29 11.23 7.58
N LYS A 138 -3.76 11.59 8.75
CA LYS A 138 -4.43 12.57 9.63
C LYS A 138 -4.44 13.97 9.02
N GLU A 139 -3.38 14.35 8.33
CA GLU A 139 -3.33 15.64 7.65
C GLU A 139 -4.28 15.68 6.46
N SER A 140 -4.41 14.59 5.69
CA SER A 140 -5.38 14.55 4.61
C SER A 140 -6.80 14.78 5.12
N LEU A 141 -7.18 14.18 6.26
CA LEU A 141 -8.47 14.42 6.90
C LEU A 141 -8.66 15.89 7.33
N ARG A 142 -7.62 16.53 7.89
CA ARG A 142 -7.66 17.96 8.25
C ARG A 142 -7.85 18.87 7.04
N MET A 143 -7.43 18.43 5.86
CA MET A 143 -7.60 19.14 4.59
C MET A 143 -8.87 18.73 3.83
N ASN A 144 -9.87 18.15 4.51
CA ASN A 144 -11.11 17.62 3.90
C ASN A 144 -10.85 16.56 2.82
N GLY A 145 -9.77 15.80 2.96
CA GLY A 145 -9.43 14.65 2.14
C GLY A 145 -9.87 13.31 2.75
N THR A 146 -9.29 12.24 2.24
CA THR A 146 -9.52 10.85 2.69
C THR A 146 -8.20 10.17 3.02
N ILE A 147 -8.23 9.18 3.92
CA ILE A 147 -7.07 8.38 4.33
C ILE A 147 -6.64 7.35 3.27
N THR A 148 -7.42 7.18 2.19
CA THR A 148 -7.08 6.35 1.04
C THR A 148 -7.77 6.85 -0.22
N GLY A 149 -7.03 6.99 -1.31
CA GLY A 149 -7.60 7.32 -2.62
C GLY A 149 -8.10 6.07 -3.34
N GLU A 150 -7.22 5.09 -3.53
CA GLU A 150 -7.50 3.92 -4.39
C GLU A 150 -7.06 2.57 -3.79
N HIS A 151 -6.20 2.54 -2.78
CA HIS A 151 -5.61 1.27 -2.29
C HIS A 151 -6.42 0.62 -1.17
N GLY A 152 -7.41 1.33 -0.65
CA GLY A 152 -8.27 0.88 0.43
C GLY A 152 -7.58 0.86 1.79
N ILE A 153 -8.25 0.26 2.76
CA ILE A 153 -7.89 0.36 4.18
C ILE A 153 -6.93 -0.74 4.63
N GLY A 154 -7.13 -1.95 4.12
CA GLY A 154 -6.39 -3.14 4.55
C GLY A 154 -6.41 -3.33 6.08
N LEU A 155 -5.30 -3.83 6.63
CA LEU A 155 -5.10 -3.90 8.08
C LEU A 155 -4.44 -2.63 8.63
N GLY A 156 -3.64 -1.94 7.81
CA GLY A 156 -2.78 -0.84 8.23
C GLY A 156 -3.50 0.48 8.51
N LYS A 157 -4.69 0.73 7.91
CA LYS A 157 -5.45 1.99 8.06
C LYS A 157 -6.79 1.83 8.80
N LYS A 158 -7.07 0.64 9.33
CA LYS A 158 -8.34 0.31 10.02
C LYS A 158 -8.66 1.20 11.23
N GLN A 159 -7.65 1.48 12.04
CA GLN A 159 -7.68 2.39 13.18
C GLN A 159 -8.02 3.84 12.79
N LEU A 160 -7.67 4.27 11.58
CA LEU A 160 -7.95 5.63 11.08
C LEU A 160 -9.36 5.78 10.52
N LEU A 161 -10.09 4.69 10.26
CA LEU A 161 -11.46 4.75 9.77
C LEU A 161 -12.43 5.43 10.75
N ILE A 162 -12.15 5.37 12.06
CA ILE A 162 -12.95 6.09 13.06
C ILE A 162 -12.72 7.59 12.92
N ASP A 163 -11.52 8.03 12.57
CA ASP A 163 -11.20 9.44 12.38
C ASP A 163 -11.93 10.00 11.13
N GLU A 164 -12.08 9.19 10.08
CA GLU A 164 -12.76 9.60 8.84
C GLU A 164 -14.30 9.51 8.91
N PHE A 165 -14.84 8.37 9.36
CA PHE A 165 -16.29 8.10 9.30
C PHE A 165 -17.01 8.23 10.65
N GLY A 166 -16.26 8.48 11.72
CA GLY A 166 -16.79 8.51 13.07
C GLY A 166 -17.27 7.15 13.58
N THR A 167 -17.65 7.12 14.86
CA THR A 167 -18.16 5.90 15.50
C THR A 167 -19.47 5.41 14.86
N GLN A 168 -20.34 6.33 14.45
CA GLN A 168 -21.62 5.99 13.82
C GLN A 168 -21.42 5.36 12.44
N GLY A 169 -20.59 5.96 11.57
CA GLY A 169 -20.31 5.39 10.24
C GLY A 169 -19.71 3.98 10.34
N ILE A 170 -18.79 3.78 11.30
CA ILE A 170 -18.22 2.47 11.58
C ILE A 170 -19.26 1.46 12.06
N ASN A 171 -20.18 1.86 12.93
CA ASN A 171 -21.24 0.97 13.41
C ASN A 171 -22.23 0.61 12.29
N THR A 172 -22.53 1.53 11.38
CA THR A 172 -23.34 1.25 10.19
C THR A 172 -22.64 0.22 9.29
N MET A 173 -21.35 0.42 8.99
CA MET A 173 -20.56 -0.54 8.20
C MET A 173 -20.53 -1.94 8.86
N LYS A 174 -20.34 -2.01 10.18
CA LYS A 174 -20.40 -3.28 10.94
C LYS A 174 -21.76 -3.94 10.88
N SER A 175 -22.84 -3.15 10.92
CA SER A 175 -24.22 -3.67 10.85
C SER A 175 -24.51 -4.28 9.48
N ILE A 176 -24.07 -3.60 8.39
CA ILE A 176 -24.13 -4.14 7.03
C ILE A 176 -23.34 -5.44 6.93
N LYS A 177 -22.09 -5.46 7.44
CA LYS A 177 -21.25 -6.66 7.45
C LYS A 177 -21.93 -7.82 8.17
N LYS A 178 -22.52 -7.58 9.34
CA LYS A 178 -23.23 -8.61 10.13
C LYS A 178 -24.49 -9.12 9.42
N ALA A 179 -25.19 -8.26 8.68
CA ALA A 179 -26.37 -8.67 7.93
C ALA A 179 -26.01 -9.55 6.72
N LEU A 180 -24.94 -9.20 6.00
CA LEU A 180 -24.50 -9.91 4.78
C LEU A 180 -23.62 -11.12 5.07
N ASP A 181 -22.89 -11.09 6.18
CA ASP A 181 -22.00 -12.16 6.61
C ASP A 181 -22.16 -12.39 8.13
N PRO A 182 -23.29 -12.98 8.56
CA PRO A 182 -23.59 -13.21 9.98
C PRO A 182 -22.56 -14.09 10.67
N LEU A 183 -21.90 -14.95 9.89
CA LEU A 183 -20.92 -15.91 10.34
C LEU A 183 -19.49 -15.41 10.14
N ASN A 184 -19.29 -14.16 9.70
CA ASN A 184 -17.99 -13.49 9.54
C ASN A 184 -16.93 -14.29 8.76
N ILE A 185 -17.34 -15.08 7.76
CA ILE A 185 -16.46 -15.94 6.96
C ILE A 185 -15.71 -15.17 5.86
N LEU A 186 -16.25 -14.03 5.40
CA LEU A 186 -15.66 -13.26 4.30
C LEU A 186 -14.64 -12.24 4.82
N ASN A 187 -13.34 -12.58 4.72
CA ASN A 187 -12.21 -11.72 5.14
C ASN A 187 -12.27 -11.24 6.61
N PRO A 188 -12.30 -12.17 7.59
CA PRO A 188 -12.28 -11.82 9.00
C PRO A 188 -11.04 -10.99 9.35
N GLY A 189 -11.19 -9.99 10.22
CA GLY A 189 -10.07 -9.16 10.67
C GLY A 189 -9.83 -7.89 9.86
N LYS A 190 -10.20 -7.83 8.56
CA LYS A 190 -10.02 -6.61 7.75
C LYS A 190 -10.96 -5.47 8.17
N CYS A 191 -12.26 -5.73 8.30
CA CYS A 191 -13.25 -4.72 8.74
C CYS A 191 -13.75 -4.94 10.18
N THR A 192 -13.73 -6.18 10.69
CA THR A 192 -14.28 -6.60 12.00
C THR A 192 -13.24 -7.34 12.83
N GLN A 193 -13.52 -7.69 14.09
CA GLN A 193 -12.57 -8.38 14.99
C GLN A 193 -12.24 -9.81 14.50
N ARG A 194 -11.05 -10.28 14.85
CA ARG A 194 -10.55 -11.64 14.55
C ARG A 194 -11.18 -12.63 15.55
N TYR A 195 -11.35 -13.89 15.16
CA TYR A 195 -11.83 -14.95 16.06
C TYR A 195 -10.89 -15.11 17.27
N ALA A 196 -11.46 -15.45 18.42
CA ALA A 196 -10.70 -15.65 19.66
C ALA A 196 -9.75 -16.86 19.60
N SER A 197 -10.05 -17.87 18.77
CA SER A 197 -9.18 -19.02 18.52
C SER A 197 -9.52 -19.75 17.22
N SER A 198 -8.56 -20.51 16.69
CA SER A 198 -8.74 -21.39 15.52
C SER A 198 -9.79 -22.49 15.78
N GLN A 199 -9.97 -22.89 17.04
CA GLN A 199 -10.98 -23.87 17.46
C GLN A 199 -12.41 -23.33 17.36
N ALA A 200 -12.62 -22.06 17.73
CA ALA A 200 -13.91 -21.39 17.59
C ALA A 200 -14.28 -21.24 16.10
N LEU A 201 -13.31 -20.81 15.29
CA LEU A 201 -13.46 -20.71 13.83
C LEU A 201 -13.81 -22.08 13.20
N ALA A 202 -13.11 -23.15 13.58
CA ALA A 202 -13.38 -24.49 13.07
C ALA A 202 -14.78 -25.00 13.43
N THR A 203 -15.27 -24.67 14.62
CA THR A 203 -16.60 -25.08 15.09
C THR A 203 -17.70 -24.39 14.28
N ASP A 204 -17.56 -23.09 14.06
CA ASP A 204 -18.52 -22.33 13.25
C ASP A 204 -18.52 -22.83 11.79
N LEU A 205 -17.36 -23.06 11.20
CA LEU A 205 -17.26 -23.56 9.82
C LEU A 205 -17.90 -24.94 9.64
N LYS A 206 -17.73 -25.85 10.61
CA LYS A 206 -18.38 -27.17 10.58
C LYS A 206 -19.90 -27.09 10.59
N SER A 207 -20.46 -26.07 11.25
CA SER A 207 -21.91 -25.84 11.27
C SER A 207 -22.46 -25.37 9.91
N ILE A 208 -21.61 -24.82 9.05
CA ILE A 208 -21.99 -24.25 7.74
C ILE A 208 -21.81 -25.28 6.64
N VAL A 209 -20.60 -25.84 6.55
CA VAL A 209 -20.21 -26.70 5.42
C VAL A 209 -20.31 -28.18 5.76
N GLY A 210 -20.64 -28.54 7.00
CA GLY A 210 -20.66 -29.91 7.50
C GLY A 210 -19.32 -30.35 8.09
N ASN A 211 -19.39 -31.30 9.03
CA ASN A 211 -18.23 -31.75 9.81
C ASN A 211 -17.10 -32.31 8.94
N ASP A 212 -17.45 -33.03 7.87
CA ASP A 212 -16.49 -33.73 7.02
C ASP A 212 -15.73 -32.78 6.09
N ASN A 213 -16.24 -31.55 5.91
CA ASN A 213 -15.69 -30.56 5.00
C ASN A 213 -14.74 -29.56 5.70
N VAL A 214 -14.40 -29.77 6.97
CA VAL A 214 -13.47 -28.92 7.73
C VAL A 214 -12.32 -29.74 8.31
N GLY A 215 -11.13 -29.56 7.72
CA GLY A 215 -9.89 -30.18 8.15
C GLY A 215 -9.10 -29.28 9.11
N THR A 216 -8.87 -29.79 10.33
CA THR A 216 -8.04 -29.12 11.36
C THR A 216 -6.73 -29.87 11.64
N SER A 217 -6.51 -31.03 11.02
CA SER A 217 -5.34 -31.87 11.29
C SER A 217 -4.07 -31.22 10.75
N THR A 218 -2.95 -31.46 11.41
CA THR A 218 -1.64 -30.92 10.99
C THR A 218 -1.30 -31.35 9.57
N ALA A 219 -1.54 -32.61 9.21
CA ALA A 219 -1.26 -33.13 7.87
C ALA A 219 -2.05 -32.39 6.77
N ILE A 220 -3.35 -32.14 6.98
CA ILE A 220 -4.16 -31.37 6.02
C ILE A 220 -3.64 -29.94 5.94
N ARG A 221 -3.37 -29.30 7.09
CA ARG A 221 -2.90 -27.92 7.12
C ARG A 221 -1.51 -27.77 6.49
N GLU A 222 -0.61 -28.73 6.64
CA GLU A 222 0.69 -28.78 5.97
C GLU A 222 0.54 -28.98 4.46
N GLN A 223 -0.33 -29.90 4.03
CA GLN A 223 -0.58 -30.10 2.60
C GLN A 223 -1.08 -28.81 1.93
N HIS A 224 -1.92 -28.05 2.63
CA HIS A 224 -2.49 -26.80 2.15
C HIS A 224 -1.72 -25.54 2.59
N SER A 225 -0.54 -25.69 3.18
CA SER A 225 0.37 -24.57 3.47
C SER A 225 1.33 -24.28 2.33
N HIS A 226 1.35 -25.11 1.30
CA HIS A 226 2.24 -25.01 0.15
C HIS A 226 1.43 -24.60 -1.09
N ASP A 227 1.96 -23.65 -1.85
CA ASP A 227 1.48 -23.29 -3.18
C ASP A 227 2.65 -23.30 -4.16
N GLU A 228 2.39 -22.99 -5.43
CA GLU A 228 3.43 -22.88 -6.46
C GLU A 228 4.24 -21.58 -6.35
N SER A 229 4.06 -20.80 -5.28
CA SER A 229 4.77 -19.54 -5.09
C SER A 229 6.18 -19.77 -4.54
N TYR A 230 7.06 -18.81 -4.80
CA TYR A 230 8.42 -18.80 -4.27
C TYR A 230 8.50 -18.38 -2.77
N HIS A 231 7.36 -18.25 -2.08
CA HIS A 231 7.31 -17.82 -0.69
C HIS A 231 7.33 -19.00 0.28
N ALA A 232 7.85 -18.76 1.48
CA ALA A 232 7.75 -19.73 2.57
C ALA A 232 6.26 -19.92 2.92
N GLY A 233 5.77 -21.14 2.75
CA GLY A 233 4.40 -21.52 3.04
C GLY A 233 4.01 -21.22 4.48
N HIS A 234 2.83 -20.66 4.69
CA HIS A 234 2.29 -20.40 6.02
C HIS A 234 1.16 -21.36 6.32
N GLN A 235 1.21 -22.01 7.48
CA GLN A 235 0.20 -23.01 7.83
C GLN A 235 -1.15 -22.34 8.11
N PRO A 236 -2.22 -22.67 7.36
CA PRO A 236 -3.54 -22.13 7.63
C PRO A 236 -4.04 -22.62 8.98
N ASP A 237 -4.93 -21.86 9.63
CA ASP A 237 -5.57 -22.25 10.90
C ASP A 237 -6.57 -23.41 10.73
N VAL A 238 -7.22 -23.47 9.57
CA VAL A 238 -8.21 -24.49 9.18
C VAL A 238 -8.26 -24.57 7.66
N VAL A 239 -8.59 -25.75 7.13
CA VAL A 239 -8.84 -25.97 5.69
C VAL A 239 -10.31 -26.35 5.50
N VAL A 240 -10.98 -25.68 4.57
CA VAL A 240 -12.39 -25.93 4.24
C VAL A 240 -12.48 -26.46 2.82
N PHE A 241 -13.11 -27.62 2.65
CA PHE A 241 -13.33 -28.24 1.35
C PHE A 241 -14.67 -27.78 0.77
N CYS A 242 -14.70 -27.49 -0.53
CA CYS A 242 -15.95 -27.19 -1.23
C CYS A 242 -16.77 -28.48 -1.38
N THR A 243 -18.09 -28.33 -1.29
CA THR A 243 -19.06 -29.42 -1.59
C THR A 243 -19.40 -29.45 -3.06
#